data_AF-T1C8L4-F1
#
_entry.id   AF-T1C8L4-F1
#
_cell.length_a   1.000
_cell.length_b   1.000
_cell.length_c   1.000
_cell.angle_alpha   90.00
_cell.angle_beta   90.00
_cell.angle_gamma   90.00
#
_symmetry.space_group_name_H-M   'P 1'
#
loop_
_entity.id
_entity.type
_entity.pdbx_description
1 polymer ?
#
loop_
_entity_poly.entity_id
_entity_poly.type
_entity_poly.pdbx_seq_one_letter_code
_entity_poly.pdbx_strand_id
1 'polypeptide(L)'
;MITYLKDMQCAVHEGVMKAEELRMKNGKIPSPIDLRREIRPWFDSAYDYAKHHINPVCRSSVAILRSFMKNGKGKKYPEVKKLSMRLDSELVKPVDGTMRVTIRPGEYEFIPMNMKNKKWDDYGKYRISEVLITDRIVSVSFIIPENRPVGKEFIGVDLNFRTVDVTAVDTGKKEITGVNTERTGDIVKIQNDFSRRRQKIQKH
;
A
#
# COMPACT_ATOMS: atom_id res chain seq x y z
N MET A 1 -21.21 6.35 7.17
CA MET A 1 -19.92 6.13 6.46
C MET A 1 -19.51 7.22 5.44
N ILE A 2 -20.40 7.78 4.60
CA ILE A 2 -20.02 8.83 3.62
C ILE A 2 -19.51 10.11 4.31
N THR A 3 -20.16 10.56 5.38
CA THR A 3 -19.73 11.73 6.16
C THR A 3 -18.32 11.53 6.71
N TYR A 4 -18.07 10.38 7.35
CA TYR A 4 -16.74 10.01 7.83
C TYR A 4 -15.67 10.09 6.72
N LEU A 5 -15.92 9.56 5.52
CA LEU A 5 -14.95 9.62 4.43
C LEU A 5 -14.69 11.05 3.94
N LYS A 6 -15.71 11.92 3.94
CA LYS A 6 -15.54 13.34 3.62
C LYS A 6 -14.70 14.06 4.68
N ASP A 7 -14.98 13.81 5.96
CA ASP A 7 -14.21 14.38 7.06
C ASP A 7 -12.74 13.93 7.00
N MET A 8 -12.53 12.64 6.75
CA MET A 8 -11.20 12.07 6.56
C MET A 8 -10.48 12.63 5.32
N GLN A 9 -11.19 12.89 4.23
CA GLN A 9 -10.63 13.56 3.05
C GLN A 9 -10.16 14.98 3.38
N CYS A 10 -10.99 15.75 4.09
CA CYS A 10 -10.64 17.09 4.59
C CYS A 10 -9.43 17.02 5.52
N ALA A 11 -9.41 16.09 6.47
CA ALA A 11 -8.28 15.89 7.38
C ALA A 11 -6.98 15.52 6.65
N VAL A 12 -7.06 14.69 5.62
CA VAL A 12 -5.90 14.37 4.77
C VAL A 12 -5.43 15.60 3.99
N HIS A 13 -6.36 16.42 3.48
CA HIS A 13 -6.02 17.67 2.80
C HIS A 13 -5.24 18.61 3.72
N GLU A 14 -5.75 18.88 4.91
CA GLU A 14 -5.07 19.71 5.92
C GLU A 14 -3.71 19.11 6.32
N GLY A 15 -3.66 17.79 6.52
CA GLY A 15 -2.40 17.10 6.79
C GLY A 15 -1.38 17.22 5.65
N VAL A 16 -1.82 17.27 4.39
CA VAL A 16 -0.92 17.49 3.23
C VAL A 16 -0.40 18.92 3.24
N MET A 17 -1.26 19.91 3.48
CA MET A 17 -0.86 21.31 3.54
C MET A 17 0.14 21.55 4.67
N LYS A 18 -0.13 21.01 5.86
CA LYS A 18 0.82 21.10 6.99
C LYS A 18 2.12 20.34 6.71
N ALA A 19 2.07 19.18 6.06
CA ALA A 19 3.29 18.46 5.67
C ALA A 19 4.15 19.26 4.69
N GLU A 20 3.52 19.99 3.77
CA GLU A 20 4.21 20.86 2.82
C GLU A 20 4.85 22.07 3.53
N GLU A 21 4.14 22.70 4.47
CA GLU A 21 4.68 23.78 5.31
C GLU A 21 5.94 23.30 6.08
N LEU A 22 5.85 22.15 6.74
CA LEU A 22 6.99 21.56 7.46
C LEU A 22 8.15 21.22 6.52
N ARG A 23 7.85 20.76 5.30
CA ARG A 23 8.86 20.49 4.28
C ARG A 23 9.57 21.77 3.86
N MET A 24 8.83 22.84 3.60
CA MET A 24 9.40 24.14 3.24
C MET A 24 10.30 24.69 4.35
N LYS A 25 9.86 24.55 5.61
CA LYS A 25 10.63 25.01 6.78
C LYS A 25 11.90 24.19 7.04
N ASN A 26 11.81 22.86 6.92
CA ASN A 26 12.87 21.94 7.34
C ASN A 26 13.72 21.39 6.18
N GLY A 27 13.38 21.71 4.93
CA GLY A 27 14.04 21.21 3.72
C GLY A 27 13.78 19.73 3.38
N LYS A 28 12.98 19.02 4.18
CA LYS A 28 12.68 17.58 3.99
C LYS A 28 11.24 17.24 4.31
N ILE A 29 10.67 16.25 3.63
CA ILE A 29 9.31 15.77 3.90
C ILE A 29 9.27 15.19 5.32
N PRO A 30 8.32 15.61 6.19
CA PRO A 30 8.22 15.11 7.56
C PRO A 30 7.88 13.61 7.57
N SER A 31 8.25 12.93 8.65
CA SER A 31 7.69 11.60 8.91
C SER A 31 6.22 11.72 9.33
N PRO A 32 5.40 10.65 9.21
CA PRO A 32 4.04 10.66 9.74
C PRO A 32 3.98 10.98 11.25
N ILE A 33 5.02 10.65 12.01
CA ILE A 33 5.10 10.92 13.45
C ILE A 33 5.32 12.41 13.70
N ASP A 34 6.22 13.04 12.93
CA ASP A 34 6.48 14.48 13.04
C ASP A 34 5.24 15.27 12.65
N LEU A 35 4.60 14.92 11.53
CA LEU A 35 3.35 15.54 11.11
C LEU A 35 2.27 15.40 12.18
N ARG A 36 2.12 14.21 12.78
CA ARG A 36 1.13 13.96 13.83
C ARG A 36 1.30 14.88 15.04
N ARG A 37 2.54 15.17 15.45
CA ARG A 37 2.80 16.08 16.59
C ARG A 37 2.25 17.49 16.31
N GLU A 38 2.38 17.95 15.07
CA GLU A 38 1.96 19.29 14.65
C GLU A 38 0.46 19.39 14.41
N ILE A 39 -0.17 18.38 13.78
CA ILE A 39 -1.59 18.46 13.43
C ILE A 39 -2.54 17.98 14.54
N ARG A 40 -2.03 17.29 15.56
CA ARG A 40 -2.87 16.71 16.63
C ARG A 40 -3.77 17.72 17.33
N PRO A 41 -3.29 18.89 17.78
CA PRO A 41 -4.16 19.85 18.48
C PRO A 41 -5.36 20.26 17.62
N TRP A 42 -5.13 20.52 16.34
CA TRP A 42 -6.18 20.85 15.39
C TRP A 42 -7.12 19.67 15.16
N PHE A 43 -6.59 18.48 14.88
CA PHE A 43 -7.39 17.28 14.60
C PHE A 43 -8.31 16.93 15.78
N ASP A 44 -7.77 16.94 17.00
CA ASP A 44 -8.51 16.64 18.23
C ASP A 44 -9.57 17.71 18.54
N SER A 45 -9.41 18.95 18.07
CA SER A 45 -10.42 20.02 18.19
C SER A 45 -11.48 20.00 17.08
N ALA A 46 -11.11 19.55 15.88
CA ALA A 46 -11.97 19.60 14.70
C ALA A 46 -12.88 18.38 14.58
N TYR A 47 -12.46 17.24 15.14
CA TYR A 47 -13.15 15.97 15.01
C TYR A 47 -13.30 15.27 16.36
N ASP A 48 -14.47 14.68 16.60
CA ASP A 48 -14.80 13.87 17.76
C ASP A 48 -14.51 12.36 17.55
N TYR A 49 -13.73 12.04 16.52
CA TYR A 49 -13.35 10.67 16.20
C TYR A 49 -12.34 10.08 17.19
N ALA A 50 -12.28 8.76 17.24
CA ALA A 50 -11.27 8.06 18.02
C ALA A 50 -9.85 8.53 17.64
N LYS A 51 -9.01 8.80 18.64
CA LYS A 51 -7.68 9.43 18.46
C LYS A 51 -6.76 8.71 17.48
N HIS A 52 -6.97 7.42 17.23
CA HIS A 52 -6.18 6.65 16.28
C HIS A 52 -6.47 6.98 14.81
N HIS A 53 -7.58 7.68 14.48
CA HIS A 53 -7.89 8.14 13.11
C HIS A 53 -6.88 9.16 12.57
N ILE A 54 -6.13 9.84 13.43
CA ILE A 54 -5.07 10.77 13.00
C ILE A 54 -3.88 10.05 12.35
N ASN A 55 -3.60 8.80 12.75
CA ASN A 55 -2.46 8.04 12.25
C ASN A 55 -2.59 7.80 10.73
N PRO A 56 -3.70 7.24 10.22
CA PRO A 56 -3.84 7.02 8.79
C PRO A 56 -4.01 8.31 7.99
N VAL A 57 -4.55 9.38 8.59
CA VAL A 57 -4.51 10.73 8.02
C VAL A 57 -3.06 11.13 7.75
N CYS A 58 -2.19 11.10 8.77
CA CYS A 58 -0.78 11.48 8.62
C CYS A 58 -0.03 10.62 7.61
N ARG A 59 -0.25 9.29 7.63
CA ARG A 59 0.37 8.36 6.67
C ARG A 59 -0.04 8.69 5.23
N SER A 60 -1.33 8.93 5.02
CA SER A 60 -1.88 9.26 3.69
C SER A 60 -1.37 10.61 3.20
N SER A 61 -1.33 11.63 4.06
CA SER A 61 -0.85 12.96 3.70
C SER A 61 0.62 12.95 3.28
N VAL A 62 1.50 12.28 4.04
CA VAL A 62 2.92 12.14 3.67
C VAL A 62 3.09 11.35 2.37
N ALA A 63 2.30 10.29 2.16
CA ALA A 63 2.35 9.51 0.93
C ALA A 63 1.90 10.32 -0.31
N ILE A 64 0.83 11.11 -0.18
CA ILE A 64 0.36 12.01 -1.24
C ILE A 64 1.42 13.04 -1.57
N LEU A 65 2.01 13.69 -0.56
CA LEU A 65 3.06 14.67 -0.77
C LEU A 65 4.29 14.06 -1.47
N ARG A 66 4.75 12.88 -1.02
CA ARG A 66 5.85 12.15 -1.69
C ARG A 66 5.54 11.83 -3.15
N SER A 67 4.32 11.37 -3.43
CA SER A 67 3.89 11.08 -4.80
C SER A 67 3.84 12.34 -5.66
N PHE A 68 3.33 13.45 -5.11
CA PHE A 68 3.30 14.75 -5.77
C PHE A 68 4.70 15.25 -6.11
N MET A 69 5.66 15.15 -5.19
CA MET A 69 7.04 15.55 -5.47
C MET A 69 7.69 14.73 -6.58
N LYS A 70 7.33 13.44 -6.71
CA LYS A 70 7.86 12.55 -7.75
C LYS A 70 7.18 12.74 -9.10
N ASN A 71 5.86 12.91 -9.11
CA ASN A 71 5.02 12.76 -10.31
C ASN A 71 4.20 14.01 -10.68
N GLY A 72 4.13 15.01 -9.81
CA GLY A 72 3.22 16.18 -9.89
C GLY A 72 3.62 17.25 -10.90
N LYS A 73 4.26 16.88 -12.01
CA LYS A 73 4.68 17.84 -13.05
C LYS A 73 3.45 18.61 -13.57
N GLY A 74 3.54 19.94 -13.56
CA GLY A 74 2.50 20.84 -14.05
C GLY A 74 1.38 21.17 -13.06
N LYS A 75 1.41 20.63 -11.83
CA LYS A 75 0.45 21.00 -10.77
C LYS A 75 1.11 21.90 -9.73
N LYS A 76 0.39 22.94 -9.30
CA LYS A 76 0.87 23.89 -8.28
C LYS A 76 0.83 23.30 -6.87
N TYR A 77 -0.16 22.46 -6.58
CA TYR A 77 -0.36 21.86 -5.26
C TYR A 77 -0.84 20.40 -5.35
N PRO A 78 -0.55 19.57 -4.33
CA PRO A 78 -1.11 18.22 -4.21
C PRO A 78 -2.62 18.26 -4.01
N GLU A 79 -3.36 17.46 -4.78
CA GLU A 79 -4.82 17.37 -4.69
C GLU A 79 -5.25 16.07 -3.97
N VAL A 80 -6.14 16.19 -3.00
CA VAL A 80 -6.73 15.04 -2.28
C VAL A 80 -8.12 14.75 -2.82
N LYS A 81 -8.20 13.91 -3.86
CA LYS A 81 -9.48 13.62 -4.56
C LYS A 81 -10.20 12.35 -4.07
N LYS A 82 -9.48 11.42 -3.44
CA LYS A 82 -10.02 10.09 -3.13
C LYS A 82 -10.78 10.10 -1.80
N LEU A 83 -12.05 9.67 -1.85
CA LEU A 83 -12.83 9.28 -0.67
C LEU A 83 -12.42 7.88 -0.24
N SER A 84 -11.25 7.78 0.39
CA SER A 84 -10.72 6.52 0.86
C SER A 84 -9.91 6.70 2.13
N MET A 85 -10.06 5.80 3.08
CA MET A 85 -9.24 5.78 4.28
C MET A 85 -8.77 4.37 4.59
N ARG A 86 -7.47 4.25 4.84
CA ARG A 86 -6.83 3.03 5.31
C ARG A 86 -6.81 3.05 6.82
N LEU A 87 -7.62 2.24 7.49
CA LEU A 87 -7.74 2.29 8.94
C LEU A 87 -6.47 1.82 9.65
N ASP A 88 -6.25 2.36 10.83
CA ASP A 88 -5.28 1.84 11.78
C ASP A 88 -5.79 0.52 12.38
N SER A 89 -4.90 -0.42 12.65
CA SER A 89 -5.28 -1.72 13.22
C SER A 89 -5.96 -1.59 14.59
N GLU A 90 -5.65 -0.55 15.35
CA GLU A 90 -6.28 -0.26 16.64
C GLU A 90 -7.77 0.12 16.52
N LEU A 91 -8.20 0.53 15.32
CA LEU A 91 -9.59 0.94 15.07
C LEU A 91 -10.47 -0.23 14.62
N VAL A 92 -9.89 -1.41 14.38
CA VAL A 92 -10.59 -2.51 13.72
C VAL A 92 -10.51 -3.79 14.55
N LYS A 93 -11.63 -4.49 14.70
CA LYS A 93 -11.66 -5.83 15.28
C LYS A 93 -12.67 -6.74 14.56
N PRO A 94 -12.31 -7.97 14.16
CA PRO A 94 -13.29 -8.95 13.71
C PRO A 94 -14.11 -9.43 14.91
N VAL A 95 -15.44 -9.47 14.76
CA VAL A 95 -16.42 -9.90 15.77
C VAL A 95 -17.57 -10.60 15.05
N ASP A 96 -17.78 -11.89 15.31
CA ASP A 96 -18.95 -12.67 14.88
C ASP A 96 -19.34 -12.50 13.39
N GLY A 97 -18.38 -12.68 12.48
CA GLY A 97 -18.62 -12.54 11.04
C GLY A 97 -18.79 -11.10 10.55
N THR A 98 -18.63 -10.12 11.43
CA THR A 98 -18.57 -8.69 11.12
C THR A 98 -17.21 -8.11 11.48
N MET A 99 -16.90 -6.96 10.90
CA MET A 99 -15.75 -6.17 11.24
C MET A 99 -16.25 -4.93 11.99
N ARG A 100 -15.92 -4.87 13.28
CA ARG A 100 -16.17 -3.71 14.13
C ARG A 100 -15.12 -2.64 13.84
N VAL A 101 -15.58 -1.46 13.46
CA VAL A 101 -14.76 -0.27 13.26
C VAL A 101 -15.12 0.76 14.33
N THR A 102 -14.14 1.18 15.13
CA THR A 102 -14.31 2.25 16.11
C THR A 102 -14.33 3.59 15.38
N ILE A 103 -15.47 4.28 15.39
CA ILE A 103 -15.58 5.63 14.79
C ILE A 103 -15.26 6.68 15.84
N ARG A 104 -15.94 6.64 16.98
CA ARG A 104 -15.70 7.49 18.16
C ARG A 104 -15.44 6.62 19.40
N PRO A 105 -14.92 7.18 20.49
CA PRO A 105 -14.83 6.45 21.75
C PRO A 105 -16.21 5.88 22.16
N GLY A 106 -16.33 4.55 22.22
CA GLY A 106 -17.58 3.87 22.57
C GLY A 106 -18.60 3.73 21.42
N GLU A 107 -18.35 4.32 20.25
CA GLU A 107 -19.21 4.20 19.07
C GLU A 107 -18.57 3.36 17.98
N TYR A 108 -19.30 2.35 17.52
CA TYR A 108 -18.82 1.36 16.57
C TYR A 108 -19.72 1.24 15.35
N GLU A 109 -19.10 1.04 14.20
CA GLU A 109 -19.76 0.61 12.97
C GLU A 109 -19.43 -0.86 12.72
N PHE A 110 -20.43 -1.65 12.32
CA PHE A 110 -20.27 -3.08 12.05
C PHE A 110 -20.42 -3.33 10.55
N ILE A 111 -19.33 -3.75 9.93
CA ILE A 111 -19.29 -4.00 8.49
C ILE A 111 -19.35 -5.51 8.28
N PRO A 112 -20.39 -6.06 7.61
CA PRO A 112 -20.48 -7.50 7.39
C PRO A 112 -19.33 -7.99 6.53
N MET A 113 -18.65 -9.07 6.95
CA MET A 113 -17.59 -9.67 6.16
C MET A 113 -18.18 -10.65 5.16
N ASN A 114 -17.65 -10.66 3.93
CA ASN A 114 -18.08 -11.62 2.91
C ASN A 114 -17.48 -13.00 3.16
N MET A 115 -18.09 -13.74 4.09
CA MET A 115 -17.71 -15.11 4.41
C MET A 115 -18.09 -16.13 3.33
N LYS A 116 -18.91 -15.74 2.34
CA LYS A 116 -19.29 -16.58 1.20
C LYS A 116 -18.22 -16.64 0.10
N ASN A 117 -17.11 -15.89 0.26
CA ASN A 117 -16.00 -15.97 -0.67
C ASN A 117 -15.43 -17.39 -0.67
N LYS A 118 -15.21 -17.99 -1.85
CA LYS A 118 -14.68 -19.36 -1.99
C LYS A 118 -13.34 -19.58 -1.28
N LYS A 119 -12.57 -18.51 -1.06
CA LYS A 119 -11.27 -18.52 -0.37
C LYS A 119 -11.35 -18.06 1.08
N TRP A 120 -12.54 -17.81 1.62
CA TRP A 120 -12.71 -17.31 2.98
C TRP A 120 -12.02 -18.23 4.00
N ASP A 121 -12.18 -19.55 3.87
CA ASP A 121 -11.55 -20.51 4.80
C ASP A 121 -10.01 -20.55 4.66
N ASP A 122 -9.48 -20.12 3.50
CA ASP A 122 -8.04 -20.03 3.27
C ASP A 122 -7.45 -18.86 4.05
N TYR A 123 -8.06 -17.67 3.97
CA TYR A 123 -7.46 -16.44 4.52
C TYR A 123 -8.12 -15.91 5.81
N GLY A 124 -9.39 -16.20 6.05
CA GLY A 124 -10.22 -15.63 7.13
C GLY A 124 -9.79 -16.06 8.53
N LYS A 125 -9.00 -17.14 8.63
CA LYS A 125 -8.37 -17.62 9.87
C LYS A 125 -7.16 -16.80 10.32
N TYR A 126 -6.63 -15.93 9.45
CA TYR A 126 -5.42 -15.17 9.75
C TYR A 126 -5.71 -13.77 10.31
N ARG A 127 -4.66 -13.13 10.83
CA ARG A 127 -4.75 -11.76 11.34
C ARG A 127 -5.02 -10.78 10.20
N ILE A 128 -5.92 -9.82 10.45
CA ILE A 128 -6.13 -8.68 9.54
C ILE A 128 -4.82 -7.90 9.39
N SER A 129 -4.46 -7.60 8.15
CA SER A 129 -3.31 -6.76 7.79
C SER A 129 -3.72 -5.30 7.65
N GLU A 130 -4.64 -5.03 6.74
CA GLU A 130 -5.07 -3.69 6.37
C GLU A 130 -6.56 -3.67 6.10
N VAL A 131 -7.20 -2.56 6.47
CA VAL A 131 -8.58 -2.27 6.10
C VAL A 131 -8.62 -0.97 5.34
N LEU A 132 -9.10 -1.03 4.10
CA LEU A 132 -9.32 0.13 3.24
C LEU A 132 -10.82 0.33 3.06
N ILE A 133 -11.34 1.46 3.53
CA ILE A 133 -12.70 1.89 3.29
C ILE A 133 -12.69 2.90 2.14
N THR A 134 -13.61 2.73 1.20
CA THR A 134 -13.87 3.67 0.11
C THR A 134 -15.36 4.01 0.07
N ASP A 135 -15.75 4.91 -0.81
CA ASP A 135 -17.15 5.24 -1.10
C ASP A 135 -17.96 4.06 -1.68
N ARG A 136 -17.30 3.02 -2.19
CA ARG A 136 -17.93 1.90 -2.90
C ARG A 136 -17.74 0.55 -2.22
N ILE A 137 -16.54 0.30 -1.72
CA ILE A 137 -16.13 -0.99 -1.18
C ILE A 137 -15.34 -0.84 0.12
N VAL A 138 -15.37 -1.91 0.91
CA VAL A 138 -14.48 -2.13 2.05
C VAL A 138 -13.59 -3.31 1.68
N SER A 139 -12.29 -3.07 1.61
CA SER A 139 -11.28 -4.09 1.31
C SER A 139 -10.54 -4.46 2.59
N VAL A 140 -10.59 -5.73 2.96
CA VAL A 140 -9.88 -6.29 4.11
C VAL A 140 -8.82 -7.25 3.59
N SER A 141 -7.57 -7.04 3.99
CA SER A 141 -6.47 -7.95 3.69
C SER A 141 -6.02 -8.71 4.94
N PHE A 142 -5.43 -9.88 4.73
CA PHE A 142 -5.01 -10.80 5.79
C PHE A 142 -3.52 -11.13 5.63
N ILE A 143 -2.84 -11.31 6.77
CA ILE A 143 -1.44 -11.70 6.80
C ILE A 143 -1.38 -13.22 6.74
N ILE A 144 -1.13 -13.75 5.55
CA ILE A 144 -0.88 -15.18 5.36
C ILE A 144 0.59 -15.43 5.72
N PRO A 145 0.89 -16.21 6.77
CA PRO A 145 2.27 -16.59 7.07
C PRO A 145 2.82 -17.39 5.89
N GLU A 146 3.93 -16.94 5.33
CA GLU A 146 4.66 -17.72 4.35
C GLU A 146 5.34 -18.90 5.07
N ASN A 147 4.70 -20.06 5.05
CA ASN A 147 5.41 -21.32 5.28
C ASN A 147 6.18 -21.64 4.00
N ARG A 148 7.22 -20.87 3.69
CA ARG A 148 8.23 -21.36 2.75
C ARG A 148 8.98 -22.45 3.51
N PRO A 149 8.86 -23.74 3.13
CA PRO A 149 9.90 -24.66 3.54
C PRO A 149 11.21 -24.05 3.07
N VAL A 150 12.13 -23.84 4.00
CA VAL A 150 13.53 -23.58 3.64
C VAL A 150 13.96 -24.85 2.93
N GLY A 151 13.89 -24.85 1.60
CA GLY A 151 14.40 -25.94 0.79
C GLY A 151 15.87 -26.11 1.14
N LYS A 152 16.36 -27.36 1.21
CA LYS A 152 17.80 -27.63 1.35
C LYS A 152 18.60 -26.99 0.21
N GLU A 153 17.94 -26.78 -0.93
CA GLU A 153 18.48 -26.16 -2.13
C GLU A 153 17.78 -24.83 -2.40
N PHE A 154 18.59 -23.81 -2.67
CA PHE A 154 18.15 -22.51 -3.15
C PHE A 154 18.59 -22.35 -4.59
N ILE A 155 17.70 -21.86 -5.45
CA ILE A 155 18.04 -21.50 -6.82
C ILE A 155 17.97 -19.98 -6.91
N GLY A 156 19.13 -19.33 -7.01
CA GLY A 156 19.24 -17.93 -7.38
C GLY A 156 19.10 -17.80 -8.89
N VAL A 157 18.16 -16.97 -9.35
CA VAL A 157 17.99 -16.68 -10.77
C VAL A 157 18.23 -15.20 -10.97
N ASP A 158 19.28 -14.85 -11.70
CA ASP A 158 19.52 -13.50 -12.19
C ASP A 158 19.01 -13.39 -13.63
N LEU A 159 18.17 -12.37 -13.86
CA LEU A 159 17.52 -12.15 -15.14
C LEU A 159 18.02 -10.84 -15.73
N ASN A 160 18.63 -10.92 -16.91
CA ASN A 160 18.91 -9.74 -17.70
C ASN A 160 18.41 -9.93 -19.14
N PHE A 161 18.44 -8.86 -19.94
CA PHE A 161 17.91 -8.90 -21.31
C PHE A 161 18.68 -9.84 -22.26
N ARG A 162 19.85 -10.34 -21.88
CA ARG A 162 20.68 -11.19 -22.73
C ARG A 162 20.80 -12.62 -22.22
N THR A 163 20.70 -12.82 -20.92
CA THR A 163 20.85 -14.11 -20.25
C THR A 163 19.88 -14.27 -19.08
N VAL A 164 19.53 -15.52 -18.82
CA VAL A 164 19.02 -15.99 -17.55
C VAL A 164 20.15 -16.80 -16.92
N ASP A 165 20.68 -16.31 -15.82
CA ASP A 165 21.76 -16.96 -15.06
C ASP A 165 21.15 -17.62 -13.83
N VAL A 166 21.30 -18.94 -13.72
CA VAL A 166 20.71 -19.78 -12.69
C VAL A 166 21.85 -20.37 -11.86
N THR A 167 21.84 -20.12 -10.55
CA THR A 167 22.80 -20.65 -9.58
C THR A 167 22.06 -21.47 -8.54
N ALA A 168 22.31 -22.78 -8.50
CA ALA A 168 21.82 -23.66 -7.45
C ALA A 168 22.83 -23.71 -6.29
N VAL A 169 22.33 -23.56 -5.07
CA VAL A 169 23.11 -23.55 -3.82
C VAL A 169 22.51 -24.57 -2.86
N ASP A 170 23.31 -25.53 -2.40
CA ASP A 170 22.96 -26.38 -1.26
C ASP A 170 23.27 -25.62 0.03
N THR A 171 22.25 -25.29 0.80
CA THR A 171 22.40 -24.54 2.06
C THR A 171 22.86 -25.39 3.23
N GLY A 172 22.72 -26.72 3.15
CA GLY A 172 23.27 -27.64 4.14
C GLY A 172 24.80 -27.73 4.05
N LYS A 173 25.33 -27.73 2.82
CA LYS A 173 26.78 -27.76 2.56
C LYS A 173 27.41 -26.37 2.33
N LYS A 174 26.59 -25.35 2.10
CA LYS A 174 27.00 -23.98 1.70
C LYS A 174 27.83 -23.98 0.40
N GLU A 175 27.48 -24.83 -0.54
CA GLU A 175 28.19 -25.01 -1.81
C GLU A 175 27.29 -24.72 -3.01
N ILE A 176 27.89 -24.19 -4.08
CA ILE A 176 27.21 -24.04 -5.37
C ILE A 176 27.18 -25.41 -6.05
N THR A 177 25.98 -25.95 -6.25
CA THR A 177 25.78 -27.28 -6.84
C THR A 177 25.59 -27.25 -8.35
N GLY A 178 25.29 -26.07 -8.92
CA GLY A 178 25.18 -25.91 -10.36
C GLY A 178 25.06 -24.45 -10.78
N VAL A 179 25.61 -24.15 -11.96
CA VAL A 179 25.43 -22.88 -12.65
C VAL A 179 24.96 -23.18 -14.07
N ASN A 180 23.88 -22.54 -14.51
CA ASN A 180 23.39 -22.62 -15.88
C ASN A 180 23.13 -21.21 -16.41
N THR A 181 23.51 -20.95 -17.66
CA THR A 181 23.28 -19.68 -18.35
C THR A 181 22.52 -19.94 -19.64
N GLU A 182 21.28 -19.49 -19.70
CA GLU A 182 20.42 -19.57 -20.88
C GLU A 182 20.45 -18.22 -21.60
N ARG A 183 20.80 -18.20 -22.90
CA ARG A 183 20.81 -16.95 -23.67
C ARG A 183 19.39 -16.57 -24.10
N THR A 184 18.92 -15.39 -23.71
CA THR A 184 17.60 -14.85 -24.05
C THR A 184 17.62 -13.88 -25.22
N GLY A 185 18.75 -13.76 -25.93
CA GLY A 185 18.96 -12.78 -27.01
C GLY A 185 17.91 -12.81 -28.12
N ASP A 186 17.28 -13.96 -28.38
CA ASP A 186 16.19 -14.07 -29.36
C ASP A 186 14.86 -13.49 -28.86
N ILE A 187 14.62 -13.49 -27.55
CA ILE A 187 13.45 -12.82 -26.93
C ILE A 187 13.53 -11.30 -27.15
N VAL A 188 14.73 -10.72 -27.04
CA VAL A 188 14.94 -9.28 -27.32
C VAL A 188 14.73 -8.97 -28.80
N LYS A 189 15.16 -9.84 -29.72
CA LYS A 189 14.87 -9.67 -31.16
C LYS A 189 13.37 -9.70 -31.41
N ILE A 190 12.65 -10.66 -30.83
CA ILE A 190 11.19 -10.78 -30.94
C ILE A 190 10.49 -9.54 -30.37
N GLN A 191 10.87 -9.07 -29.18
CA GLN A 191 10.29 -7.85 -28.57
C GLN A 191 10.57 -6.60 -29.41
N ASN A 192 11.79 -6.46 -29.94
CA ASN A 192 12.14 -5.34 -30.82
C ASN A 192 11.34 -5.37 -32.12
N ASP A 193 11.10 -6.55 -32.69
CA ASP A 193 10.26 -6.71 -33.88
C ASP A 193 8.80 -6.32 -33.60
N PHE A 194 8.23 -6.81 -32.50
CA PHE A 194 6.88 -6.40 -32.07
C PHE A 194 6.76 -4.90 -31.77
N SER A 195 7.78 -4.29 -31.16
CA SER A 195 7.84 -2.86 -30.90
C SER A 195 7.87 -2.05 -32.21
N ARG A 196 8.71 -2.45 -33.18
CA ARG A 196 8.76 -1.85 -34.53
C ARG A 196 7.42 -1.97 -35.26
N ARG A 197 6.79 -3.15 -35.23
CA ARG A 197 5.46 -3.36 -35.83
C ARG A 197 4.40 -2.47 -35.18
N ARG A 198 4.39 -2.36 -33.85
CA ARG A 198 3.45 -1.51 -33.11
C ARG A 198 3.63 -0.02 -33.43
N GLN A 199 4.88 0.46 -33.53
CA GLN A 199 5.16 1.85 -33.93
C GLN A 199 4.72 2.15 -35.37
N LYS A 200 4.80 1.18 -36.29
CA LYS A 200 4.28 1.34 -37.66
C LYS A 200 2.76 1.46 -37.69
N ILE A 201 2.06 0.65 -36.88
CA ILE A 201 0.59 0.67 -36.79
C ILE A 201 0.08 1.97 -36.15
N GLN A 202 0.80 2.53 -35.18
CA GLN A 202 0.42 3.77 -34.47
C GLN A 202 0.71 5.07 -35.23
N LYS A 203 1.31 5.00 -36.43
CA LYS A 203 1.56 6.17 -37.30
C LYS A 203 0.47 6.40 -38.35
N HIS A 204 -0.60 5.60 -38.33
CA HIS A 204 -1.86 5.84 -39.03
C HIS A 204 -2.96 6.13 -38.00
#